data_AF-A0A7C1PWZ3-F1
#
_entry.id   AF-A0A7C1PWZ3-F1
#
_cell.length_a   1.000
_cell.length_b   1.000
_cell.length_c   1.000
_cell.angle_alpha   90.00
_cell.angle_beta   90.00
_cell.angle_gamma   90.00
#
_symmetry.space_group_name_H-M   'P 1'
#
loop_
_entity.id
_entity.type
_entity.pdbx_description
1 polymer ?
#
loop_
_entity_poly.entity_id
_entity_poly.type
_entity_poly.pdbx_seq_one_letter_code
_entity_poly.pdbx_strand_id
1 'polypeptide(L)'
;MNTSRRDLLKKLSFSTLAAALQGYAAPASGEKSRPNILFILTDDHANKALSCYGSTVNKTPNLDRIAREGMRFNHAYVTTSLCSPSRATILTGTYP
;
A
#
# COMPACT_ATOMS: atom_id res chain seq x y z
N MET A 1 26.33 -53.85 -13.44
CA MET A 1 24.90 -53.54 -13.69
C MET A 1 24.84 -52.33 -14.60
N ASN A 2 24.47 -52.56 -15.86
CA ASN A 2 24.72 -51.65 -16.98
C ASN A 2 23.60 -50.60 -17.10
N THR A 3 23.68 -49.49 -16.36
CA THR A 3 22.71 -48.40 -16.48
C THR A 3 22.89 -47.67 -17.81
N SER A 4 21.94 -47.88 -18.73
CA SER A 4 21.95 -47.32 -20.08
C SER A 4 21.62 -45.82 -20.06
N ARG A 5 22.22 -45.04 -20.96
CA ARG A 5 21.97 -43.59 -21.13
C ARG A 5 20.47 -43.26 -21.28
N ARG A 6 19.67 -44.21 -21.77
CA ARG A 6 18.21 -44.12 -21.88
C ARG A 6 17.51 -44.02 -20.52
N ASP A 7 18.02 -44.68 -19.49
CA ASP A 7 17.46 -44.60 -18.13
C ASP A 7 17.81 -43.28 -17.46
N LEU A 8 18.98 -42.73 -17.77
CA LEU A 8 19.39 -41.40 -17.31
C LEU A 8 18.50 -40.30 -17.93
N LEU A 9 18.23 -40.40 -19.24
CA LEU A 9 17.35 -39.46 -19.96
C LEU A 9 15.90 -39.55 -19.47
N LYS A 10 15.39 -40.75 -19.17
CA LYS A 10 14.05 -40.93 -18.57
C LYS A 10 13.96 -40.32 -17.17
N LYS A 11 14.99 -40.51 -16.33
CA LYS A 11 15.03 -39.92 -14.98
C LYS A 11 15.14 -38.39 -15.01
N LEU A 12 15.93 -37.84 -15.94
CA LEU A 12 16.04 -36.39 -16.15
C LEU A 12 14.71 -35.78 -16.62
N SER A 13 14.00 -36.46 -17.53
CA SER A 13 12.69 -36.04 -18.02
C SER A 13 11.58 -36.14 -16.96
N PHE A 14 11.69 -37.09 -16.02
CA PHE A 14 10.74 -37.21 -14.91
C PHE A 14 11.00 -36.19 -13.80
N SER A 15 12.27 -35.85 -13.53
CA SER A 15 12.61 -34.85 -12.50
C SER A 15 12.23 -33.42 -12.88
N THR A 16 12.30 -33.06 -14.17
CA THR A 16 11.89 -31.74 -14.63
C THR A 16 10.37 -31.56 -14.64
N LEU A 17 9.61 -32.63 -14.89
CA LEU A 17 8.15 -32.58 -14.84
C LEU A 17 7.60 -32.50 -13.41
N ALA A 18 8.24 -33.16 -12.43
CA ALA A 18 7.86 -33.05 -11.02
C ALA A 18 8.14 -31.66 -10.44
N ALA A 19 9.27 -31.04 -10.80
CA ALA A 19 9.60 -29.68 -10.36
C ALA A 19 8.66 -28.61 -10.97
N ALA A 20 8.09 -28.86 -12.15
CA ALA A 20 7.11 -27.97 -12.76
C ALA A 20 5.73 -28.03 -12.08
N LEU A 21 5.38 -29.14 -11.43
CA LEU A 21 4.12 -29.31 -10.71
C LEU A 21 4.15 -28.76 -9.27
N GLN A 22 5.32 -28.71 -8.62
CA GLN A 22 5.46 -28.14 -7.27
C GLN A 22 5.32 -26.60 -7.23
N GLY A 23 5.51 -25.90 -8.36
CA GLY A 23 5.39 -24.44 -8.47
C GLY A 23 3.97 -23.89 -8.60
N TYR A 24 2.97 -24.77 -8.76
CA TYR A 24 1.54 -24.43 -8.89
C TYR A 24 0.77 -24.59 -7.58
N ALA A 25 1.44 -24.43 -6.43
CA ALA A 25 0.73 -24.13 -5.19
C ALA A 25 0.13 -22.73 -5.34
N ALA A 26 -1.10 -22.68 -5.84
CA ALA A 26 -1.92 -21.48 -5.85
C ALA A 26 -1.83 -20.82 -4.47
N PRO A 27 -1.60 -19.49 -4.39
CA PRO A 27 -1.70 -18.82 -3.11
C PRO A 27 -3.10 -19.11 -2.60
N ALA A 28 -3.19 -19.71 -1.41
CA ALA A 28 -4.45 -19.83 -0.69
C ALA A 28 -5.08 -18.45 -0.68
N SER A 29 -6.18 -18.30 -1.42
CA SER A 29 -7.01 -17.12 -1.43
C SER A 29 -7.73 -17.08 -0.08
N GLY A 30 -6.99 -16.76 0.98
CA GLY A 30 -7.60 -16.14 2.14
C GLY A 30 -8.23 -14.87 1.60
N GLU A 31 -9.55 -14.75 1.70
CA GLU A 31 -10.23 -13.50 1.39
C GLU A 31 -9.46 -12.40 2.10
N LYS A 32 -8.80 -11.52 1.33
CA LYS A 32 -8.21 -10.32 1.90
C LYS A 32 -9.39 -9.54 2.47
N SER A 33 -9.57 -9.64 3.79
CA SER A 33 -10.59 -8.91 4.51
C SER A 33 -10.53 -7.47 4.06
N ARG A 34 -11.66 -6.94 3.58
CA ARG A 34 -11.75 -5.58 3.08
C ARG A 34 -11.31 -4.65 4.22
N PRO A 35 -10.29 -3.79 4.01
CA PRO A 35 -9.82 -2.93 5.08
C PRO A 35 -10.92 -1.93 5.45
N ASN A 36 -11.02 -1.60 6.73
CA ASN A 36 -11.79 -0.46 7.18
C ASN A 36 -11.02 0.83 6.82
N ILE A 37 -11.73 1.81 6.27
CA ILE A 37 -11.14 3.10 5.89
C ILE A 37 -11.70 4.18 6.82
N LEU A 38 -10.82 4.83 7.57
CA LEU A 38 -11.14 6.02 8.37
C LEU A 38 -10.52 7.25 7.70
N PHE A 39 -11.37 8.16 7.23
CA PHE A 39 -10.95 9.43 6.65
C PHE A 39 -11.14 10.57 7.66
N ILE A 40 -10.05 11.20 8.07
CA ILE A 40 -10.04 12.35 9.00
C ILE A 40 -9.70 13.60 8.21
N LEU A 41 -10.63 14.56 8.17
CA LEU A 41 -10.45 15.86 7.55
C LEU A 41 -10.51 16.97 8.62
N THR A 42 -9.54 17.87 8.62
CA THR A 42 -9.49 19.03 9.51
C THR A 42 -9.65 20.31 8.69
N ASP A 43 -10.48 21.24 9.16
CA ASP A 43 -10.71 22.53 8.51
C ASP A 43 -9.59 23.53 8.83
N ASP A 44 -9.27 24.42 7.87
CA ASP A 44 -8.23 25.47 7.97
C ASP A 44 -6.85 25.01 8.47
N HIS A 45 -6.48 23.76 8.19
CA HIS A 45 -5.27 23.16 8.74
C HIS A 45 -4.05 23.30 7.81
N ALA A 46 -3.25 24.34 8.02
CA ALA A 46 -2.00 24.53 7.30
C ALA A 46 -0.90 23.56 7.77
N ASN A 47 0.03 23.19 6.89
CA ASN A 47 1.16 22.31 7.22
C ASN A 47 2.00 22.81 8.40
N LYS A 48 2.20 24.13 8.52
CA LYS A 48 2.95 24.78 9.62
C LYS A 48 2.32 24.59 11.01
N ALA A 49 1.08 24.13 11.08
CA ALA A 49 0.40 23.86 12.35
C ALA A 49 0.68 22.45 12.91
N LEU A 50 1.38 21.59 12.16
CA LEU A 50 1.69 20.21 12.56
C LEU A 50 3.16 20.07 12.99
N SER A 51 3.43 19.46 14.14
CA SER A 51 4.82 19.26 14.61
C SER A 51 5.61 18.31 13.70
N CYS A 52 4.95 17.34 13.05
CA CYS A 52 5.60 16.51 12.03
C CYS A 52 6.09 17.29 10.79
N TYR A 53 5.63 18.52 10.54
CA TYR A 53 6.17 19.43 9.51
C TYR A 53 7.04 20.54 10.10
N GLY A 54 7.44 20.44 11.37
CA GLY A 54 8.31 21.40 12.04
C GLY A 54 7.58 22.61 12.64
N SER A 55 6.31 22.47 13.02
CA SER A 55 5.62 23.51 13.79
C SER A 55 6.40 23.89 15.04
N THR A 56 6.57 25.19 15.29
CA THR A 56 7.21 25.73 16.50
C THR A 56 6.19 26.11 17.58
N VAL A 57 4.91 26.17 17.23
CA VAL A 57 3.82 26.60 18.11
C VAL A 57 3.05 25.41 18.66
N ASN A 58 2.68 24.47 17.79
CA ASN A 58 1.81 23.36 18.15
C ASN A 58 2.58 22.06 18.34
N LYS A 59 2.13 21.24 19.30
CA LYS A 59 2.56 19.85 19.46
C LYS A 59 1.41 18.93 19.12
N THR A 60 1.60 18.04 18.14
CA THR A 60 0.57 17.15 17.61
C THR A 60 0.98 15.68 17.74
N PRO A 61 1.21 15.13 18.95
CA PRO A 61 1.85 13.82 19.13
C PRO A 61 1.08 12.67 18.47
N ASN A 62 -0.25 12.74 18.41
CA ASN A 62 -1.08 11.72 17.75
C ASN A 62 -0.93 11.75 16.22
N LEU A 63 -0.84 12.95 15.62
CA LEU A 63 -0.62 13.10 14.18
C LEU A 63 0.83 12.77 13.81
N ASP A 64 1.78 13.09 14.68
CA ASP A 64 3.19 12.73 14.52
C ASP A 64 3.37 11.21 14.53
N ARG A 65 2.64 10.51 15.40
CA ARG A 65 2.60 9.04 15.42
C ARG A 65 2.10 8.49 14.08
N ILE A 66 0.98 8.98 13.56
CA ILE A 66 0.43 8.57 12.26
C ILE A 66 1.43 8.84 11.13
N ALA A 67 2.07 10.01 11.13
CA ALA A 67 3.06 10.36 10.11
C ALA A 67 4.31 9.47 10.14
N ARG A 68 4.75 9.03 11.33
CA ARG A 68 5.91 8.15 11.52
C ARG A 68 5.60 6.68 11.23
N GLU A 69 4.41 6.21 11.60
CA GLU A 69 3.98 4.81 11.40
C GLU A 69 3.41 4.56 10.00
N GLY A 70 3.04 5.62 9.29
CA GLY A 70 2.46 5.58 7.96
C GLY A 70 3.29 6.33 6.91
N MET A 71 2.57 7.04 6.04
CA MET A 71 3.16 7.86 4.97
C MET A 71 2.81 9.33 5.18
N ARG A 72 3.81 10.21 5.02
CA ARG A 72 3.66 11.67 5.12
C ARG A 72 3.95 12.31 3.76
N PHE A 73 3.02 13.13 3.27
CA PHE A 73 3.18 13.87 2.02
C PHE A 73 3.73 15.27 2.26
N ASN A 74 4.97 15.55 1.85
CA ASN A 74 5.54 16.91 1.98
C ASN A 74 4.94 17.92 0.97
N HIS A 75 4.25 17.42 -0.06
CA HIS A 75 3.68 18.20 -1.16
C HIS A 75 2.22 17.78 -1.46
N ALA A 76 1.36 17.84 -0.43
CA ALA A 76 -0.09 17.68 -0.59
C ALA A 76 -0.75 19.06 -0.78
N TYR A 77 -1.49 19.23 -1.87
CA TYR A 77 -2.14 20.50 -2.23
C TYR A 77 -3.65 20.33 -2.35
N VAL A 78 -4.37 21.42 -2.13
CA VAL A 78 -5.81 21.52 -2.37
C VAL A 78 -6.05 22.17 -3.73
N THR A 79 -7.09 21.73 -4.45
CA THR A 79 -7.48 22.33 -5.74
C THR A 79 -7.98 23.76 -5.59
N THR A 80 -8.60 24.08 -4.45
CA THR A 80 -9.13 25.40 -4.10
C THR A 80 -9.04 25.61 -2.59
N SER A 81 -8.53 26.76 -2.15
CA SER A 81 -8.33 27.09 -0.74
C SER A 81 -9.61 27.63 -0.07
N LEU A 82 -10.75 27.02 -0.36
CA LEU A 82 -12.05 27.33 0.21
C LEU A 82 -12.70 26.03 0.71
N CYS A 83 -13.21 26.05 1.94
CA CYS A 83 -13.65 24.83 2.64
C CYS A 83 -14.77 24.08 1.89
N SER A 84 -15.81 24.77 1.43
CA SER A 84 -16.94 24.15 0.72
C SER A 84 -16.55 23.51 -0.62
N PRO A 85 -15.90 24.21 -1.58
CA PRO A 85 -15.52 23.59 -2.83
C PRO A 85 -14.37 22.58 -2.67
N SER A 86 -13.48 22.72 -1.66
CA SER A 86 -12.51 21.67 -1.33
C SER A 86 -13.16 20.38 -0.84
N ARG A 87 -14.19 20.46 0.01
CA ARG A 87 -14.92 19.26 0.45
C ARG A 87 -15.71 18.65 -0.70
N ALA A 88 -16.28 19.47 -1.58
CA ALA A 88 -16.96 18.98 -2.78
C ALA A 88 -16.00 18.15 -3.64
N THR A 89 -14.79 18.65 -3.93
CA THR A 89 -13.81 17.94 -4.77
C THR A 89 -13.36 16.61 -4.16
N ILE A 90 -13.23 16.54 -2.82
CA ILE A 90 -12.92 15.30 -2.10
C ILE A 90 -14.05 14.27 -2.22
N LEU A 91 -15.30 14.70 -2.13
CA LEU A 91 -16.47 13.80 -2.14
C LEU A 91 -16.84 13.34 -3.55
N THR A 92 -16.72 14.21 -4.55
CA THR A 92 -17.15 13.93 -5.93
C THR A 92 -16.01 13.44 -6.82
N GLY A 93 -14.75 13.74 -6.46
CA GLY A 93 -13.61 13.51 -7.34
C GLY A 93 -13.56 14.43 -8.56
N THR A 94 -14.31 15.54 -8.56
CA THR A 94 -14.36 16.51 -9.67
C THR A 94 -13.62 17.79 -9.31
N TYR A 95 -13.14 18.52 -10.33
CA TYR A 95 -12.62 19.88 -10.14
C TYR A 95 -13.74 20.87 -9.79
N PRO A 96 -13.43 21.94 -9.06
CA PRO A 96 -14.39 22.97 -8.69
C PRO A 96 -14.75 23.89 -9.87
#